data_AF-A0A6P7LH98-F1
#
_entry.id   AF-A0A6P7LH98-F1
#
_cell.length_a   1.000
_cell.length_b   1.000
_cell.length_c   1.000
_cell.angle_alpha   90.00
_cell.angle_beta   90.00
_cell.angle_gamma   90.00
#
_symmetry.space_group_name_H-M   'P 1'
#
loop_
_entity.id
_entity.type
_entity.pdbx_description
1 polymer ?
#
loop_
_entity_poly.entity_id
_entity_poly.type
_entity_poly.pdbx_seq_one_letter_code
_entity_poly.pdbx_strand_id
1 'polypeptide(L)'
;MLFVIWLLRRYYSLAQKMILSLTVAAFFDSVAYVMGESHPEGSLCNFQAWWLTYFDWSALTWVCLITLNLYLNLVREISTKKYEMSYHLMAWGVPLVMASLPLLKGYYGPAGAWCWITDDHVAWRFGIWYVPLFTLIFLMICCYARIICVANKRMQSWLGTFNPERERRKVSLAEEIKPLKWYPSVYLLVSIFPLINR
;
A
#
# COMPACT_ATOMS: atom_id res chain seq x y z
N MET A 1 6.65 15.97 4.39
CA MET A 1 6.67 14.72 5.21
C MET A 1 8.07 14.14 5.38
N LEU A 2 8.86 13.99 4.32
CA LEU A 2 10.23 13.43 4.40
C LEU A 2 11.19 14.22 5.32
N PHE A 3 11.14 15.56 5.28
CA PHE A 3 11.95 16.41 6.18
C PHE A 3 11.55 16.24 7.67
N VAL A 4 10.26 16.03 7.95
CA VAL A 4 9.75 15.80 9.31
C VAL A 4 10.16 14.41 9.83
N ILE A 5 10.18 13.41 8.95
CA ILE A 5 10.65 12.05 9.26
C ILE A 5 12.17 12.02 9.48
N TRP A 6 12.93 12.84 8.74
CA TRP A 6 14.38 12.99 8.92
C TRP A 6 14.74 13.78 10.21
N LEU A 7 13.96 14.82 10.55
CA LEU A 7 14.18 15.66 11.73
C LEU A 7 13.78 14.95 13.05
N LEU A 8 12.77 14.06 13.02
CA LEU A 8 12.31 13.28 14.17
C LEU A 8 13.17 12.04 14.38
N ARG A 9 14.36 12.30 14.91
CA ARG A 9 15.34 11.37 15.47
C ARG A 9 14.70 10.33 16.42
N ARG A 10 14.27 9.17 15.89
CA ARG A 10 14.41 7.79 16.45
C ARG A 10 13.55 6.77 15.67
N TYR A 11 14.15 6.07 14.71
CA TYR A 11 13.57 4.88 14.05
C TYR A 11 13.55 3.66 14.97
N TYR A 12 12.67 3.62 15.97
CA TYR A 12 12.60 2.48 16.90
C TYR A 12 11.44 1.52 16.62
N SER A 13 10.38 1.97 15.92
CA SER A 13 9.20 1.14 15.65
C SER A 13 9.25 0.54 14.24
N LEU A 14 8.82 -0.74 14.11
CA LEU A 14 8.72 -1.41 12.81
C LEU A 14 7.77 -0.65 11.86
N ALA A 15 6.67 -0.10 12.40
CA ALA A 15 5.70 0.63 11.60
C ALA A 15 6.27 1.91 10.98
N GLN A 16 7.12 2.65 11.71
CA GLN A 16 7.80 3.82 11.16
C GLN A 16 8.67 3.45 9.96
N LYS A 17 9.39 2.32 10.03
CA LYS A 17 10.20 1.82 8.89
C LYS A 17 9.31 1.45 7.69
N MET A 18 8.16 0.83 7.93
CA MET A 18 7.20 0.50 6.88
C MET A 18 6.60 1.76 6.24
N ILE A 19 6.26 2.77 7.05
CA ILE A 19 5.75 4.06 6.55
C ILE A 19 6.83 4.78 5.74
N LEU A 20 8.10 4.77 6.19
CA LEU A 20 9.20 5.31 5.40
C LEU A 20 9.29 4.61 4.03
N SER A 21 9.25 3.28 4.02
CA SER A 21 9.30 2.50 2.77
C SER A 21 8.13 2.81 1.84
N LEU A 22 6.92 2.96 2.40
CA LEU A 22 5.75 3.43 1.67
C LEU A 22 5.96 4.83 1.08
N THR A 23 6.52 5.77 1.83
CA THR A 23 6.78 7.12 1.32
C THR A 23 7.82 7.13 0.20
N VAL A 24 8.81 6.23 0.25
CA VAL A 24 9.77 6.04 -0.83
C VAL A 24 9.08 5.51 -2.07
N ALA A 25 8.21 4.50 -1.93
CA ALA A 25 7.42 3.97 -3.05
C ALA A 25 6.54 5.06 -3.68
N ALA A 26 5.78 5.81 -2.86
CA ALA A 26 4.91 6.88 -3.32
C ALA A 26 5.66 8.04 -3.99
N PHE A 27 6.89 8.34 -3.54
CA PHE A 27 7.74 9.33 -4.21
C PHE A 27 8.12 8.89 -5.62
N PHE A 28 8.59 7.66 -5.79
CA PHE A 28 8.96 7.14 -7.11
C PHE A 28 7.75 6.93 -8.03
N ASP A 29 6.59 6.60 -7.46
CA ASP A 29 5.31 6.57 -8.17
C ASP A 29 4.96 7.95 -8.72
N SER A 30 5.04 9.00 -7.88
CA SER A 30 4.79 10.39 -8.30
C SER A 30 5.73 10.83 -9.43
N VAL A 31 7.00 10.40 -9.41
CA VAL A 31 7.95 10.66 -10.50
C VAL A 31 7.47 10.05 -11.81
N ALA A 32 6.88 8.85 -11.78
CA ALA A 32 6.34 8.17 -12.96
C ALA A 32 5.23 8.97 -13.66
N TYR A 33 4.34 9.58 -12.86
CA TYR A 33 3.26 10.43 -13.35
C TYR A 33 3.77 11.73 -13.97
N VAL A 34 4.84 12.31 -13.40
CA VAL A 34 5.49 13.52 -13.94
C VAL A 34 6.21 13.25 -15.26
N MET A 35 6.73 12.03 -15.47
CA MET A 35 7.40 11.66 -16.73
C MET A 35 6.45 11.61 -17.95
N GLY A 36 5.13 11.70 -17.77
CA GLY A 36 4.11 11.44 -18.80
C GLY A 36 3.87 12.50 -19.88
N GLU A 37 4.56 13.65 -19.85
CA GLU A 37 4.27 14.75 -20.79
C GLU A 37 4.94 14.65 -22.16
N SER A 38 5.79 13.66 -22.40
CA SER A 38 6.37 13.42 -23.73
C SER A 38 5.99 12.02 -24.18
N HIS A 39 5.24 11.92 -25.29
CA HIS A 39 4.85 10.67 -25.92
C HIS A 39 5.91 10.22 -26.95
N PRO A 40 6.98 9.48 -26.60
CA PRO A 40 7.64 8.65 -27.57
C PRO A 40 6.99 7.26 -27.52
N GLU A 41 6.39 6.87 -28.64
CA GLU A 41 6.33 5.45 -29.01
C GLU A 41 7.71 4.81 -28.77
N GLY A 42 7.76 3.61 -28.18
CA GLY A 42 9.00 2.86 -27.98
C GLY A 42 9.32 2.48 -26.52
N SER A 43 10.59 2.16 -26.25
CA SER A 43 11.03 1.53 -25.01
C SER A 43 10.85 2.40 -23.75
N LEU A 44 10.84 3.72 -23.90
CA LEU A 44 10.63 4.66 -22.78
C LEU A 44 9.19 4.60 -22.25
N CYS A 45 8.19 4.48 -23.14
CA CYS A 45 6.80 4.31 -22.76
C CYS A 45 6.59 3.01 -21.98
N ASN A 46 7.20 1.91 -22.44
CA ASN A 46 7.15 0.62 -21.75
C ASN A 46 7.84 0.67 -20.37
N PHE A 47 8.97 1.37 -20.27
CA PHE A 47 9.66 1.57 -19.01
C PHE A 47 8.83 2.41 -18.04
N GLN A 48 8.20 3.50 -18.51
CA GLN A 48 7.30 4.31 -17.70
C GLN A 48 6.11 3.48 -17.19
N ALA A 49 5.46 2.72 -18.07
CA ALA A 49 4.32 1.87 -17.71
C ALA A 49 4.69 0.82 -16.66
N TRP A 50 5.85 0.18 -16.83
CA TRP A 50 6.39 -0.77 -15.86
C TRP A 50 6.72 -0.10 -14.52
N TRP A 51 7.39 1.06 -14.56
CA TRP A 51 7.78 1.81 -13.37
C TRP A 51 6.57 2.25 -12.57
N LEU A 52 5.58 2.84 -13.24
CA LEU A 52 4.30 3.22 -12.66
C LEU A 52 3.64 2.00 -12.04
N THR A 53 3.39 0.93 -12.81
CA THR A 53 2.74 -0.29 -12.32
C THR A 53 3.47 -0.90 -11.11
N TYR A 54 4.80 -0.88 -11.09
CA TYR A 54 5.62 -1.42 -10.00
C TYR A 54 5.46 -0.61 -8.70
N PHE A 55 5.62 0.71 -8.75
CA PHE A 55 5.58 1.54 -7.56
C PHE A 55 4.17 1.73 -7.02
N ASP A 56 3.16 1.76 -7.89
CA ASP A 56 1.75 1.74 -7.50
C ASP A 56 1.41 0.44 -6.74
N TRP A 57 1.83 -0.71 -7.27
CA TRP A 57 1.66 -2.01 -6.59
C TRP A 57 2.45 -2.07 -5.27
N SER A 58 3.65 -1.49 -5.22
CA SER A 58 4.44 -1.47 -4.00
C SER A 58 3.82 -0.61 -2.92
N ALA A 59 3.32 0.58 -3.27
CA ALA A 59 2.59 1.44 -2.34
C ALA A 59 1.37 0.70 -1.77
N LEU A 60 0.54 0.09 -2.63
CA LEU A 60 -0.62 -0.68 -2.21
C LEU A 60 -0.25 -1.84 -1.27
N THR A 61 0.80 -2.60 -1.61
CA THR A 61 1.27 -3.73 -0.81
C THR A 61 1.79 -3.26 0.56
N TRP A 62 2.53 -2.15 0.60
CA TRP A 62 2.98 -1.54 1.86
C TRP A 62 1.81 -1.16 2.76
N VAL A 63 0.75 -0.54 2.23
CA VAL A 63 -0.43 -0.19 3.03
C VAL A 63 -1.15 -1.44 3.54
N CYS A 64 -1.28 -2.48 2.71
CA CYS A 64 -1.84 -3.76 3.12
C CYS A 64 -1.04 -4.39 4.27
N LEU A 65 0.29 -4.42 4.17
CA LEU A 65 1.17 -4.98 5.19
C LEU A 65 1.16 -4.14 6.48
N ILE A 66 1.09 -2.81 6.39
CA ILE A 66 0.93 -1.95 7.57
C ILE A 66 -0.39 -2.27 8.29
N THR A 67 -1.48 -2.47 7.54
CA THR A 67 -2.78 -2.86 8.08
C THR A 67 -2.73 -4.22 8.76
N LEU A 68 -2.06 -5.20 8.14
CA LEU A 68 -1.82 -6.53 8.73
C LEU A 68 -0.97 -6.43 9.99
N ASN A 69 0.10 -5.64 9.98
CA ASN A 69 0.95 -5.40 11.14
C ASN A 69 0.16 -4.81 12.32
N LEU A 70 -0.75 -3.85 12.03
CA LEU A 70 -1.65 -3.28 13.02
C LEU A 70 -2.63 -4.33 13.58
N TYR A 71 -3.22 -5.15 12.71
CA TYR A 71 -4.10 -6.26 13.12
C TYR A 71 -3.38 -7.26 14.03
N LEU A 72 -2.17 -7.68 13.64
CA LEU A 72 -1.38 -8.63 14.43
C LEU A 72 -0.99 -8.07 15.80
N ASN A 73 -0.64 -6.79 15.90
CA ASN A 73 -0.25 -6.17 17.17
C ASN A 73 -1.45 -5.85 18.08
N LEU A 74 -2.54 -5.31 17.52
CA LEU A 74 -3.69 -4.82 18.31
C LEU A 74 -4.72 -5.91 18.60
N VAL A 75 -4.98 -6.80 17.63
CA VAL A 75 -6.01 -7.84 17.78
C VAL A 75 -5.38 -9.13 18.28
N ARG A 76 -4.35 -9.62 17.59
CA ARG A 76 -3.72 -10.90 17.90
C ARG A 76 -2.63 -10.82 18.95
N GLU A 77 -2.17 -9.61 19.28
CA GLU A 77 -1.13 -9.38 20.29
C GLU A 77 0.22 -10.06 20.01
N ILE A 78 0.50 -10.34 18.73
CA ILE A 78 1.71 -11.01 18.26
C ILE A 78 2.79 -9.96 17.97
N SER A 79 4.01 -10.18 18.47
CA SER A 79 5.17 -9.36 18.13
C SER A 79 5.56 -9.56 16.66
N THR A 80 5.54 -8.47 15.90
CA THR A 80 5.80 -8.49 14.45
C THR A 80 7.24 -8.18 14.06
N LYS A 81 8.13 -7.91 15.03
CA LYS A 81 9.54 -7.57 14.78
C LYS A 81 10.28 -8.60 13.91
N LYS A 82 9.96 -9.88 14.08
CA LYS A 82 10.57 -10.98 13.31
C LYS A 82 10.11 -11.04 11.84
N TYR A 83 8.99 -10.38 11.50
CA TYR A 83 8.44 -10.36 10.15
C TYR A 83 8.94 -9.18 9.31
N GLU A 84 9.86 -8.36 9.83
CA GLU A 84 10.40 -7.19 9.11
C GLU A 84 10.94 -7.59 7.72
N MET A 85 11.80 -8.60 7.66
CA MET A 85 12.38 -9.06 6.39
C MET A 85 11.31 -9.62 5.43
N SER A 86 10.34 -10.39 5.95
CA SER A 86 9.24 -10.91 5.13
C SER A 86 8.37 -9.80 4.57
N TYR A 87 8.14 -8.71 5.32
CA TYR A 87 7.39 -7.56 4.82
C TYR A 87 8.10 -6.88 3.66
N HIS A 88 9.41 -6.65 3.76
CA HIS A 88 10.18 -6.10 2.65
C HIS A 88 10.19 -7.02 1.43
N LEU A 89 10.36 -8.32 1.62
CA LEU A 89 10.35 -9.28 0.51
C LEU A 89 9.00 -9.27 -0.21
N MET A 90 7.89 -9.23 0.52
CA MET A 90 6.56 -9.17 -0.07
C MET A 90 6.29 -7.82 -0.75
N ALA A 91 6.62 -6.71 -0.09
CA ALA A 91 6.32 -5.35 -0.56
C ALA A 91 7.12 -4.90 -1.78
N TRP A 92 8.28 -5.52 -2.04
CA TRP A 92 9.08 -5.25 -3.23
C TRP A 92 9.01 -6.39 -4.24
N GLY A 93 8.96 -7.65 -3.79
CA GLY A 93 8.95 -8.82 -4.66
C GLY A 93 7.63 -9.03 -5.39
N VAL A 94 6.48 -8.95 -4.68
CA VAL A 94 5.16 -9.15 -5.33
C VAL A 94 4.90 -8.11 -6.41
N PRO A 95 5.10 -6.79 -6.15
CA PRO A 95 4.98 -5.78 -7.20
C PRO A 95 5.90 -6.01 -8.39
N LEU A 96 7.12 -6.49 -8.17
CA LEU A 96 8.08 -6.76 -9.23
C LEU A 96 7.54 -7.79 -10.20
N VAL A 97 6.96 -8.88 -9.67
CA VAL A 97 6.31 -9.91 -10.48
C VAL A 97 5.10 -9.33 -11.21
N MET A 98 4.21 -8.64 -10.50
CA MET A 98 2.97 -8.08 -11.08
C MET A 98 3.26 -7.10 -12.22
N ALA A 99 4.26 -6.23 -12.07
CA ALA A 99 4.65 -5.26 -13.10
C ALA A 99 5.40 -5.90 -14.27
N SER A 100 6.16 -6.97 -14.03
CA SER A 100 6.94 -7.63 -15.09
C SER A 100 6.09 -8.54 -15.97
N LEU A 101 4.95 -9.06 -15.49
CA LEU A 101 4.07 -9.93 -16.28
C LEU A 101 3.56 -9.25 -17.58
N PRO A 102 2.97 -8.03 -17.56
CA PRO A 102 2.60 -7.34 -18.79
C PRO A 102 3.79 -6.92 -19.65
N LEU A 103 4.94 -6.63 -19.03
CA LEU A 103 6.17 -6.28 -19.76
C LEU A 103 6.65 -7.44 -20.64
N LEU A 104 6.73 -8.65 -20.07
CA LEU A 104 7.17 -9.86 -20.77
C LEU A 104 6.21 -10.26 -21.90
N LYS A 105 4.94 -9.86 -21.80
CA LYS A 105 3.93 -10.08 -22.83
C LYS A 105 3.87 -8.97 -23.89
N GLY A 106 4.58 -7.86 -23.69
CA GLY A 106 4.55 -6.72 -24.60
C GLY A 106 3.22 -5.97 -24.59
N TYR A 107 2.49 -5.99 -23.48
CA TYR A 107 1.16 -5.35 -23.38
C TYR A 107 1.20 -3.90 -22.88
N TYR A 108 2.40 -3.38 -22.59
CA TYR A 108 2.56 -1.97 -22.28
C TYR A 108 2.59 -1.13 -23.54
N GLY A 109 2.02 0.06 -23.46
CA GLY A 109 1.96 1.03 -24.54
C GLY A 109 1.18 2.29 -24.12
N PRO A 110 0.90 3.19 -25.06
CA PRO A 110 0.14 4.40 -24.77
C PRO A 110 -1.31 4.06 -24.39
N ALA A 111 -1.77 4.55 -23.23
CA ALA A 111 -3.09 4.25 -22.67
C ALA A 111 -3.76 5.53 -22.14
N GLY A 112 -3.92 6.52 -23.02
CA GLY A 112 -4.45 7.86 -22.68
C GLY A 112 -3.32 8.84 -22.35
N ALA A 113 -3.42 9.51 -21.20
CA ALA A 113 -2.44 10.51 -20.78
C ALA A 113 -1.08 9.93 -20.33
N TRP A 114 -1.04 8.64 -19.99
CA TRP A 114 0.17 7.94 -19.56
C TRP A 114 0.31 6.60 -20.30
N CYS A 115 1.51 6.04 -20.25
CA CYS A 115 1.77 4.68 -20.71
C CYS A 115 1.30 3.67 -19.67
N TRP A 116 0.50 2.70 -20.10
CA TRP A 116 0.03 1.60 -19.25
C TRP A 116 -0.30 0.36 -20.10
N ILE A 117 -1.03 -0.61 -19.56
CA ILE A 117 -1.56 -1.73 -20.35
C ILE A 117 -2.51 -1.17 -21.40
N THR A 118 -2.34 -1.52 -22.67
CA THR A 118 -3.12 -0.98 -23.80
C THR A 118 -4.60 -1.40 -23.79
N ASP A 119 -5.46 -0.66 -24.51
CA ASP A 119 -6.93 -0.83 -24.48
C ASP A 119 -7.44 -2.15 -25.05
N ASP A 120 -6.69 -2.76 -25.97
CA ASP A 120 -6.95 -4.08 -26.55
C ASP A 120 -6.82 -5.22 -25.52
N HIS A 121 -6.13 -5.00 -24.40
CA HIS A 121 -5.88 -6.00 -23.36
C HIS A 121 -6.71 -5.74 -22.09
N VAL A 122 -8.02 -5.47 -22.24
CA VAL A 122 -8.94 -5.19 -21.11
C VAL A 122 -8.91 -6.28 -20.03
N ALA A 123 -8.94 -7.56 -20.43
CA ALA A 123 -8.89 -8.68 -19.49
C ALA A 123 -7.64 -8.64 -18.58
N TRP A 124 -6.50 -8.21 -19.12
CA TRP A 124 -5.25 -8.07 -18.37
C TRP A 124 -5.31 -6.90 -17.38
N ARG A 125 -5.94 -5.79 -17.74
CA ARG A 125 -6.17 -4.67 -16.81
C ARG A 125 -6.99 -5.12 -15.61
N PHE A 126 -8.06 -5.88 -15.83
CA PHE A 126 -8.87 -6.42 -14.72
C PHE A 126 -8.11 -7.45 -13.89
N GLY A 127 -7.42 -8.40 -14.53
CA GLY A 127 -6.70 -9.47 -13.83
C GLY A 127 -5.49 -8.99 -13.03
N ILE A 128 -4.70 -8.06 -13.58
CA ILE A 128 -3.47 -7.58 -12.94
C ILE A 128 -3.72 -6.43 -11.98
N TRP A 129 -4.76 -5.60 -12.19
CA TRP A 129 -4.97 -4.41 -11.38
C TRP A 129 -6.28 -4.45 -10.61
N TYR A 130 -7.43 -4.35 -11.29
CA TYR A 130 -8.71 -4.08 -10.61
C TYR A 130 -9.17 -5.21 -9.69
N VAL A 131 -9.16 -6.47 -10.14
CA VAL A 131 -9.62 -7.60 -9.32
C VAL A 131 -8.77 -7.76 -8.05
N PRO A 132 -7.43 -7.80 -8.13
CA PRO A 132 -6.58 -7.77 -6.95
C PRO A 132 -6.81 -6.54 -6.06
N LEU A 133 -6.91 -5.35 -6.65
CA LEU A 133 -7.11 -4.09 -5.93
C LEU A 133 -8.40 -4.10 -5.10
N PHE A 134 -9.55 -4.40 -5.70
CA PHE A 134 -10.83 -4.45 -4.98
C PHE A 134 -10.84 -5.53 -3.90
N THR A 135 -10.22 -6.69 -4.17
CA THR A 135 -10.07 -7.75 -3.18
C THR A 135 -9.27 -7.27 -1.97
N LEU A 136 -8.13 -6.61 -2.20
CA LEU A 136 -7.29 -6.07 -1.13
C LEU A 136 -8.00 -4.96 -0.34
N ILE A 137 -8.69 -4.04 -1.02
CA ILE A 137 -9.49 -2.98 -0.37
C ILE A 137 -10.55 -3.60 0.55
N PHE A 138 -11.28 -4.61 0.08
CA PHE A 138 -12.28 -5.31 0.90
C PHE A 138 -11.64 -5.94 2.15
N LEU A 139 -10.53 -6.67 1.98
CA LEU A 139 -9.80 -7.26 3.10
C LEU A 139 -9.29 -6.22 4.11
N MET A 140 -8.79 -5.07 3.63
CA MET A 140 -8.36 -3.96 4.48
C MET A 140 -9.52 -3.39 5.29
N ILE A 141 -10.68 -3.16 4.67
CA ILE A 141 -11.89 -2.68 5.36
C ILE A 141 -12.29 -3.67 6.46
N CYS A 142 -12.34 -4.97 6.15
CA CYS A 142 -12.64 -6.00 7.14
C CYS A 142 -11.64 -6.01 8.30
N CYS A 143 -10.34 -5.89 8.01
CA CYS A 143 -9.28 -5.82 9.02
C CYS A 143 -9.46 -4.60 9.93
N TYR A 144 -9.68 -3.40 9.37
CA TYR A 144 -9.90 -2.19 10.15
C TYR A 144 -11.16 -2.26 10.99
N ALA A 145 -12.27 -2.78 10.45
CA ALA A 145 -13.50 -2.98 11.21
C ALA A 145 -13.26 -3.90 12.42
N ARG A 146 -12.53 -5.02 12.22
CA ARG A 146 -12.15 -5.92 13.33
C ARG A 146 -11.25 -5.25 14.36
N ILE A 147 -10.25 -4.47 13.93
CA ILE A 147 -9.37 -3.71 14.82
C ILE A 147 -10.18 -2.77 15.69
N ILE A 148 -11.11 -2.00 15.10
CA ILE A 148 -11.96 -1.04 15.81
C ILE A 148 -12.89 -1.77 16.79
N CYS A 149 -13.56 -2.84 16.36
CA CYS A 149 -14.43 -3.61 17.24
C CYS A 149 -13.68 -4.17 18.46
N VAL A 150 -12.48 -4.71 18.25
CA VAL A 150 -11.67 -5.28 19.34
C VAL A 150 -11.13 -4.19 20.25
N ALA A 151 -10.67 -3.06 19.69
CA ALA A 151 -10.22 -1.91 20.48
C ALA A 151 -11.36 -1.37 21.37
N ASN A 152 -12.56 -1.22 20.83
CA ASN A 152 -13.73 -0.75 21.58
C ASN A 152 -14.16 -1.73 22.67
N LYS A 153 -14.21 -3.04 22.38
CA LYS A 153 -14.54 -4.08 23.37
C LYS A 153 -13.55 -4.10 24.53
N ARG A 154 -12.25 -4.01 24.23
CA ARG A 154 -11.20 -3.98 25.26
C ARG A 154 -11.28 -2.74 26.12
N MET A 155 -11.62 -1.58 25.54
CA MET A 155 -11.86 -0.35 26.30
C MET A 155 -12.96 -0.55 27.36
N GLN A 156 -14.03 -1.29 27.03
CA GLN A 156 -15.14 -1.56 27.94
C GLN A 156 -14.84 -2.65 28.99
N SER A 157 -13.96 -3.60 28.69
CA SER A 157 -13.66 -4.75 29.55
C SER A 157 -12.43 -4.57 30.45
N TRP A 158 -12.02 -3.33 30.74
CA TRP A 158 -10.82 -3.00 31.53
C TRP A 158 -11.01 -3.36 33.02
N LEU A 159 -10.85 -4.66 33.36
CA LEU A 159 -10.84 -5.18 34.74
C LEU A 159 -9.58 -6.01 35.07
N GLY A 160 -8.49 -5.87 34.30
CA GLY A 160 -7.27 -6.68 34.44
C GLY A 160 -5.99 -5.89 34.81
N THR A 161 -4.85 -6.59 34.88
CA THR A 161 -3.52 -6.02 35.14
C THR A 161 -3.07 -5.10 33.99
N PHE A 162 -3.15 -3.78 34.22
CA PHE A 162 -2.65 -2.76 33.30
C PHE A 162 -1.14 -2.85 33.16
N ASN A 163 -0.63 -3.26 32.00
CA ASN A 163 0.77 -3.01 31.64
C ASN A 163 0.84 -1.70 30.83
N PRO A 164 1.26 -0.59 31.45
CA PRO A 164 1.22 0.74 30.82
C PRO A 164 2.15 0.86 29.61
N GLU A 165 3.28 0.15 29.58
CA GLU A 165 4.24 0.23 28.47
C GLU A 165 3.72 -0.41 27.19
N ARG A 166 3.05 -1.56 27.35
CA ARG A 166 2.48 -2.31 26.22
C ARG A 166 1.33 -1.54 25.58
N GLU A 167 0.43 -1.00 26.39
CA GLU A 167 -0.70 -0.20 25.90
C GLU A 167 -0.23 1.12 25.27
N ARG A 168 0.76 1.79 25.86
CA ARG A 168 1.38 2.98 25.26
C ARG A 168 1.93 2.69 23.86
N ARG A 169 2.59 1.55 23.65
CA ARG A 169 3.10 1.14 22.33
C ARG A 169 1.98 0.92 21.32
N LYS A 170 0.87 0.30 21.74
CA LYS A 170 -0.31 0.08 20.90
C LYS A 170 -0.95 1.39 20.47
N VAL A 171 -1.10 2.34 21.39
CA VAL A 171 -1.67 3.67 21.11
C VAL A 171 -0.77 4.44 20.15
N SER A 172 0.54 4.51 20.43
CA SER A 172 1.52 5.17 19.54
C SER A 172 1.49 4.59 18.12
N LEU A 173 1.44 3.26 17.99
CA LEU A 173 1.32 2.58 16.70
C LEU A 173 0.03 2.98 15.96
N ALA A 174 -1.10 3.00 16.66
CA ALA A 174 -2.38 3.34 16.08
C ALA A 174 -2.47 4.83 15.68
N GLU A 175 -1.85 5.72 16.44
CA GLU A 175 -1.78 7.15 16.14
C GLU A 175 -0.95 7.45 14.90
N GLU A 176 0.22 6.80 14.75
CA GLU A 176 1.08 6.94 13.59
C GLU A 176 0.40 6.46 12.29
N ILE A 177 -0.40 5.40 12.37
CA ILE A 177 -1.08 4.79 11.20
C ILE A 177 -2.51 5.33 11.01
N LYS A 178 -3.03 6.15 11.95
CA LYS A 178 -4.35 6.78 11.87
C LYS A 178 -4.65 7.46 10.52
N PRO A 179 -3.73 8.21 9.87
CA PRO A 179 -4.03 8.79 8.56
C PRO A 179 -4.24 7.73 7.46
N LEU A 180 -3.53 6.59 7.53
CA LEU A 180 -3.64 5.51 6.53
C LEU A 180 -4.99 4.77 6.59
N LYS A 181 -5.78 4.94 7.66
CA LYS A 181 -7.12 4.31 7.76
C LYS A 181 -8.07 4.74 6.64
N TRP A 182 -7.88 5.95 6.10
CA TRP A 182 -8.70 6.49 5.02
C TRP A 182 -8.25 6.01 3.64
N TYR A 183 -7.05 5.43 3.56
CA TYR A 183 -6.44 5.01 2.31
C TYR A 183 -7.34 4.04 1.51
N PRO A 184 -7.98 3.00 2.09
CA PRO A 184 -8.90 2.14 1.34
C PRO A 184 -10.09 2.89 0.76
N SER A 185 -10.68 3.82 1.51
CA SER A 185 -11.81 4.64 1.04
C SER A 185 -11.39 5.59 -0.09
N VAL A 186 -10.22 6.22 0.04
CA VAL A 186 -9.66 7.08 -1.01
C VAL A 186 -9.34 6.27 -2.26
N TYR A 187 -8.66 5.13 -2.15
CA TYR A 187 -8.37 4.26 -3.30
C TYR A 187 -9.64 3.75 -3.96
N LEU A 188 -10.65 3.37 -3.18
CA LEU A 188 -11.94 2.94 -3.72
C LEU A 188 -12.59 4.08 -4.53
N LEU A 189 -12.67 5.29 -3.97
CA LEU A 189 -13.23 6.45 -4.67
C LEU A 189 -12.46 6.78 -5.95
N VAL A 190 -11.13 6.86 -5.86
CA VAL A 190 -10.26 7.17 -7.00
C VAL A 190 -10.35 6.08 -8.07
N SER A 191 -10.50 4.81 -7.70
CA SER A 191 -10.53 3.69 -8.65
C SER A 191 -11.90 3.47 -9.30
N ILE A 192 -12.98 3.98 -8.70
CA ILE A 192 -14.33 3.94 -9.30
C ILE A 192 -14.39 4.82 -10.55
N PHE A 193 -13.75 6.00 -10.56
CA PHE A 193 -13.81 6.91 -11.72
C PHE A 193 -13.22 6.29 -13.00
N PRO A 194 -11.99 5.72 -13.00
CA PRO A 194 -11.45 5.00 -14.15
C PRO A 194 -12.22 3.75 -14.55
N LEU A 195 -12.94 3.12 -13.62
CA LEU A 195 -13.77 1.95 -13.90
C LEU A 195 -15.05 2.33 -14.64
N ILE A 196 -15.67 3.47 -14.29
CA ILE A 196 -16.86 3.99 -14.97
C ILE A 196 -16.51 4.54 -16.36
N ASN A 197 -15.30 5.08 -16.53
CA ASN A 197 -14.85 5.70 -17.76
C ASN A 197 -14.11 4.75 -18.73
N ARG A 198 -14.27 3.43 -18.56
CA ARG A 198 -13.70 2.37 -19.41
C ARG A 198 -14.80 1.48 -19.95
#